data_AF-A0A6L7WIG6-F1
#
_entry.id   AF-A0A6L7WIG6-F1
#
_cell.length_a   1.000
_cell.length_b   1.000
_cell.length_c   1.000
_cell.angle_alpha   90.00
_cell.angle_beta   90.00
_cell.angle_gamma   90.00
#
_symmetry.space_group_name_H-M   'P 1'
#
loop_
_entity.id
_entity.type
_entity.pdbx_description
1 polymer ?
#
loop_
_entity_poly.entity_id
_entity_poly.type
_entity_poly.pdbx_seq_one_letter_code
_entity_poly.pdbx_strand_id
1 'polypeptide(L)'
;MVNVARRSHRRPPAPPTTRVDRIPAMPPQRLIATALIALAALALLACGGDGGEPCPEGSERYAQYQLFLGRSTADGDEVTDEQWAAFLADTVTPRFPAGLTVLDGAGQWRDDSGTIQRERSKVLWILAAPGDETLQLIDEISEEYERRFHQDSVLRIHATACASFS
;
A
#
# COMPACT_ATOMS: atom_id res chain seq x y z
N MET A 1 24.47 61.71 -84.25
CA MET A 1 24.88 60.64 -85.18
C MET A 1 24.58 59.29 -84.55
N VAL A 2 23.88 58.46 -85.31
CA VAL A 2 23.71 57.00 -85.25
C VAL A 2 23.05 56.37 -84.02
N ASN A 3 21.74 56.19 -84.21
CA ASN A 3 20.91 55.09 -83.74
C ASN A 3 21.50 53.73 -84.20
N VAL A 4 21.55 52.73 -83.31
CA VAL A 4 21.60 51.31 -83.72
C VAL A 4 20.52 50.56 -82.95
N ALA A 5 19.41 50.34 -83.63
CA ALA A 5 18.41 49.35 -83.27
C ALA A 5 18.96 47.94 -83.53
N ARG A 6 18.60 46.97 -82.67
CA ARG A 6 18.44 45.56 -83.07
C ARG A 6 17.46 44.85 -82.13
N ARG A 7 16.42 44.29 -82.77
CA ARG A 7 15.68 43.02 -82.53
C ARG A 7 16.09 42.23 -81.28
N SER A 8 15.24 41.49 -80.58
CA SER A 8 13.87 41.00 -80.76
C SER A 8 13.59 40.14 -79.53
N HIS A 9 12.34 39.90 -79.14
CA HIS A 9 11.93 38.55 -78.72
C HIS A 9 10.41 38.44 -78.67
N ARG A 10 9.87 37.50 -79.46
CA ARG A 10 8.48 37.05 -79.30
C ARG A 10 8.37 36.29 -77.97
N ARG A 11 7.36 36.61 -77.18
CA ARG A 11 7.07 35.95 -75.91
C ARG A 11 6.31 34.64 -76.17
N PRO A 12 6.72 33.49 -75.61
CA PRO A 12 5.99 32.23 -75.75
C PRO A 12 4.65 32.27 -74.97
N PRO A 13 3.65 31.46 -75.37
CA PRO A 13 2.36 31.40 -74.69
C PRO A 13 2.49 30.81 -73.28
N ALA A 14 1.67 31.32 -72.35
CA ALA A 14 1.69 30.93 -70.95
C ALA A 14 1.21 29.47 -70.75
N PRO A 15 1.81 28.71 -69.81
CA PRO A 15 1.39 27.36 -69.51
C PRO A 15 0.06 27.33 -68.74
N PRO A 16 -0.73 26.24 -68.84
CA PRO A 16 -1.99 26.09 -68.12
C PRO A 16 -1.74 25.94 -66.61
N THR A 17 -2.47 26.73 -65.82
CA THR A 17 -2.43 26.68 -64.36
C THR A 17 -3.19 25.46 -63.85
N THR A 18 -2.46 24.42 -63.47
CA THR A 18 -2.99 23.33 -62.65
C THR A 18 -3.29 23.89 -61.26
N ARG A 19 -4.57 23.92 -60.87
CA ARG A 19 -4.99 24.22 -59.51
C ARG A 19 -4.52 23.06 -58.63
N VAL A 20 -3.42 23.27 -57.90
CA VAL A 20 -3.04 22.39 -56.80
C VAL A 20 -4.05 22.64 -55.68
N ASP A 21 -4.96 21.70 -55.47
CA ASP A 21 -5.84 21.73 -54.31
C ASP A 21 -4.94 21.59 -53.06
N ARG A 22 -4.87 22.68 -52.28
CA ARG A 22 -4.17 22.72 -51.00
C ARG A 22 -4.76 21.63 -50.11
N ILE A 23 -3.94 20.66 -49.73
CA ILE A 23 -4.23 19.80 -48.58
C ILE A 23 -4.54 20.75 -47.40
N PRO A 24 -5.71 20.68 -46.77
CA PRO A 24 -6.03 21.56 -45.65
C PRO A 24 -5.02 21.27 -44.53
N ALA A 25 -4.18 22.27 -44.24
CA ALA A 25 -3.30 22.23 -43.09
C ALA A 25 -4.18 22.11 -41.84
N MET A 26 -4.01 21.03 -41.08
CA MET A 26 -4.69 20.92 -39.79
C MET A 26 -4.24 22.07 -38.89
N PRO A 27 -5.16 22.79 -38.22
CA PRO A 27 -4.80 23.90 -37.36
C PRO A 27 -3.92 23.39 -36.20
N PRO A 28 -2.85 24.12 -35.82
CA PRO A 28 -1.89 23.68 -34.79
C PRO A 28 -2.55 23.38 -33.43
N GLN A 29 -3.74 23.95 -33.21
CA GLN A 29 -4.58 23.75 -32.04
C GLN A 29 -5.08 22.30 -31.88
N ARG A 30 -5.28 21.58 -32.99
CA ARG A 30 -5.76 20.18 -32.96
C ARG A 30 -4.65 19.19 -32.60
N LEU A 31 -3.39 19.49 -32.91
CA LEU A 31 -2.23 18.65 -32.58
C LEU A 31 -1.82 18.81 -31.10
N ILE A 32 -1.95 20.00 -30.54
CA ILE A 32 -1.67 20.27 -29.12
C ILE A 32 -2.73 19.59 -28.22
N ALA A 33 -4.01 19.66 -28.61
CA ALA A 33 -5.09 19.03 -27.85
C ALA A 33 -4.99 17.50 -27.80
N THR A 34 -4.64 16.82 -28.90
CA THR A 34 -4.42 15.37 -28.90
C THR A 34 -3.17 14.95 -28.14
N ALA A 35 -2.09 15.73 -28.21
CA ALA A 35 -0.89 15.47 -27.40
C ALA A 35 -1.16 15.59 -25.89
N LEU A 36 -1.95 16.57 -25.46
CA LEU A 36 -2.34 16.74 -24.05
C LEU A 36 -3.29 15.64 -23.55
N ILE A 37 -4.23 15.18 -24.38
CA ILE A 37 -5.13 14.07 -24.04
C ILE A 37 -4.34 12.74 -23.95
N ALA A 38 -3.39 12.50 -24.86
CA ALA A 38 -2.54 11.30 -24.82
C ALA A 38 -1.61 11.29 -23.59
N LEU A 39 -1.06 12.44 -23.20
CA LEU A 39 -0.22 12.58 -22.00
C LEU A 39 -1.03 12.36 -20.70
N ALA A 40 -2.27 12.85 -20.67
CA ALA A 40 -3.19 12.62 -19.55
C ALA A 40 -3.64 11.15 -19.44
N ALA A 41 -3.85 10.47 -20.56
CA ALA A 41 -4.17 9.03 -20.59
C ALA A 41 -2.99 8.15 -20.14
N LEU A 42 -1.75 8.55 -20.45
CA LEU A 42 -0.54 7.85 -20.01
C LEU A 42 -0.28 8.00 -18.51
N ALA A 43 -0.66 9.14 -17.91
CA ALA A 43 -0.57 9.37 -16.47
C ALA A 43 -1.58 8.56 -15.64
N LEU A 44 -2.71 8.15 -16.24
CA LEU A 44 -3.74 7.35 -15.57
C LEU A 44 -3.40 5.84 -15.48
N LEU A 45 -2.38 5.37 -16.21
CA LEU A 45 -1.88 3.99 -16.15
C LEU A 45 -0.81 3.76 -15.08
N ALA A 46 -0.36 4.82 -14.41
CA ALA A 46 0.77 4.77 -13.47
C ALA A 46 0.37 4.54 -12.00
N CYS A 47 -0.92 4.41 -11.69
CA CYS A 47 -1.39 4.09 -10.34
C CYS A 47 -2.19 2.79 -10.38
N GLY A 48 -1.58 1.67 -9.99
CA GLY A 48 -2.31 0.40 -9.94
C GLY A 48 -1.48 -0.83 -9.59
N GLY A 49 -0.48 -0.70 -8.73
CA GLY A 49 0.29 -1.84 -8.25
C GLY A 49 0.50 -1.78 -6.75
N ASP A 50 -0.45 -2.30 -5.97
CA ASP A 50 -0.23 -2.70 -4.56
C ASP A 50 0.67 -3.95 -4.46
N GLY A 51 1.59 -4.11 -5.41
CA GLY A 51 2.57 -5.19 -5.43
C GLY A 51 3.81 -4.73 -4.70
N GLY A 52 3.80 -4.86 -3.36
CA GLY A 52 5.02 -4.74 -2.58
C GLY A 52 6.14 -5.61 -3.15
N GLU A 53 7.40 -5.25 -2.88
CA GLU A 53 8.59 -5.92 -3.43
C GLU A 53 8.45 -7.47 -3.35
N PRO A 54 8.73 -8.21 -4.44
CA PRO A 54 8.58 -9.65 -4.45
C PRO A 54 9.49 -10.31 -3.41
N CYS A 55 9.05 -11.42 -2.84
CA CYS A 55 9.86 -12.15 -1.88
C CYS A 55 11.08 -12.80 -2.56
N PRO A 56 12.23 -12.89 -1.88
CA PRO A 56 13.39 -13.64 -2.35
C PRO A 56 13.04 -15.10 -2.72
N GLU A 57 13.83 -15.69 -3.63
CA GLU A 57 13.65 -17.10 -4.02
C GLU A 57 13.69 -18.02 -2.80
N GLY A 58 12.74 -18.96 -2.75
CA GLY A 58 12.60 -19.89 -1.63
C GLY A 58 11.89 -19.30 -0.39
N SER A 59 11.37 -18.08 -0.47
CA SER A 59 10.52 -17.48 0.57
C SER A 59 9.14 -17.09 0.04
N GLU A 60 8.16 -17.12 0.93
CA GLU A 60 6.77 -16.80 0.63
C GLU A 60 6.31 -15.56 1.42
N ARG A 61 5.28 -14.88 0.93
CA ARG A 61 4.71 -13.70 1.57
C ARG A 61 3.73 -14.11 2.67
N TYR A 62 3.92 -13.54 3.86
CA TYR A 62 3.08 -13.73 5.03
C TYR A 62 2.60 -12.38 5.59
N ALA A 63 1.48 -12.41 6.30
CA ALA A 63 1.10 -11.36 7.24
C ALA A 63 1.73 -11.65 8.60
N GLN A 64 2.42 -10.66 9.17
CA GLN A 64 3.00 -10.70 10.49
C GLN A 64 2.19 -9.80 11.41
N TYR A 65 1.73 -10.37 12.53
CA TYR A 65 1.04 -9.63 13.56
C TYR A 65 1.79 -9.72 14.89
N GLN A 66 1.81 -8.61 15.62
CA GLN A 66 2.20 -8.56 17.02
C GLN A 66 1.05 -7.95 17.82
N LEU A 67 0.56 -8.69 18.82
CA LEU A 67 -0.47 -8.23 19.74
C LEU A 67 0.17 -8.04 21.10
N PHE A 68 0.05 -6.86 21.68
CA PHE A 68 0.59 -6.53 22.99
C PHE A 68 -0.57 -6.49 23.98
N LEU A 69 -0.60 -7.48 24.86
CA LEU A 69 -1.69 -7.72 25.80
C LEU A 69 -1.21 -7.33 27.21
N GLY A 70 -1.67 -6.16 27.66
CA GLY A 70 -1.45 -5.69 29.03
C GLY A 70 -2.11 -6.63 30.03
N ARG A 71 -1.42 -6.91 31.14
CA ARG A 71 -1.92 -7.82 32.18
C ARG A 71 -2.54 -7.08 33.37
N SER A 72 -2.34 -5.78 33.49
CA SER A 72 -2.96 -4.98 34.55
C SER A 72 -4.43 -4.77 34.23
N THR A 73 -5.33 -5.15 35.13
CA THR A 73 -6.78 -4.95 34.96
C THR A 73 -7.24 -3.65 35.62
N ALA A 74 -8.39 -3.12 35.19
CA ALA A 74 -8.96 -1.89 35.72
C ALA A 74 -9.22 -1.93 37.25
N ASP A 75 -9.47 -3.12 37.80
CA ASP A 75 -9.70 -3.33 39.23
C ASP A 75 -8.41 -3.36 40.06
N GLY A 76 -7.25 -3.22 39.43
CA GLY A 76 -5.92 -3.27 40.07
C GLY A 76 -5.38 -4.68 40.27
N ASP A 77 -6.15 -5.71 39.86
CA ASP A 77 -5.67 -7.08 39.76
C ASP A 77 -4.84 -7.29 38.50
N GLU A 78 -4.10 -8.39 38.43
CA GLU A 78 -3.35 -8.78 37.24
C GLU A 78 -3.89 -10.08 36.67
N VAL A 79 -3.99 -10.17 35.34
CA VAL A 79 -4.25 -11.42 34.62
C VAL A 79 -3.17 -12.43 35.05
N THR A 80 -3.56 -13.52 35.72
CA THR A 80 -2.60 -14.52 36.24
C THR A 80 -2.03 -15.40 35.13
N ASP A 81 -0.98 -16.16 35.43
CA ASP A 81 -0.38 -17.08 34.44
C ASP A 81 -1.36 -18.20 34.06
N GLU A 82 -2.20 -18.65 34.99
CA GLU A 82 -3.25 -19.64 34.73
C GLU A 82 -4.36 -19.06 33.84
N GLN A 83 -4.80 -17.83 34.12
CA GLN A 83 -5.78 -17.13 33.30
C GLN A 83 -5.26 -16.88 31.89
N TRP A 84 -3.99 -16.47 31.77
CA TRP A 84 -3.31 -16.32 30.49
C TRP A 84 -3.24 -17.65 29.74
N ALA A 85 -2.80 -18.72 30.39
CA ALA A 85 -2.69 -20.04 29.78
C ALA A 85 -4.05 -20.54 29.27
N ALA A 86 -5.12 -20.32 30.02
CA ALA A 86 -6.48 -20.63 29.59
C ALA A 86 -6.91 -19.78 28.38
N PHE A 87 -6.66 -18.47 28.39
CA PHE A 87 -6.94 -17.62 27.22
C PHE A 87 -6.19 -18.09 25.97
N LEU A 88 -4.91 -18.43 26.11
CA LEU A 88 -4.10 -18.93 25.01
C LEU A 88 -4.71 -20.22 24.45
N ALA A 89 -5.03 -21.19 25.32
CA ALA A 89 -5.55 -22.49 24.93
C ALA A 89 -6.98 -22.43 24.33
N ASP A 90 -7.86 -21.62 24.92
CA ASP A 90 -9.28 -21.58 24.56
C ASP A 90 -9.56 -20.66 23.37
N THR A 91 -8.79 -19.57 23.24
CA THR A 91 -9.10 -18.49 22.28
C THR A 91 -8.07 -18.44 21.15
N VAL A 92 -6.77 -18.42 21.47
CA VAL A 92 -5.72 -18.09 20.49
C VAL A 92 -5.30 -19.33 19.70
N THR A 93 -4.90 -20.41 20.39
CA THR A 93 -4.38 -21.63 19.75
C THR A 93 -5.36 -22.26 18.75
N PRO A 94 -6.69 -22.32 18.99
CA PRO A 94 -7.62 -22.86 18.01
C PRO A 94 -7.73 -22.03 16.73
N ARG A 95 -7.45 -20.71 16.79
CA ARG A 95 -7.47 -19.80 15.64
C ARG A 95 -6.16 -19.84 14.85
N PHE A 96 -5.05 -20.13 15.52
CA PHE A 96 -3.72 -20.27 14.91
C PHE A 96 -3.11 -21.64 15.18
N PRO A 97 -3.71 -22.74 14.67
CA PRO A 97 -3.26 -24.10 14.94
C PRO A 97 -1.90 -24.43 14.29
N ALA A 98 -1.50 -23.67 13.27
CA ALA A 98 -0.17 -23.78 12.67
C ALA A 98 0.96 -23.31 13.60
N GLY A 99 0.63 -22.58 14.66
CA GLY A 99 1.57 -22.11 15.68
C GLY A 99 1.68 -20.59 15.76
N LEU A 100 2.31 -20.14 16.85
CA LEU A 100 2.63 -18.75 17.16
C LEU A 100 3.71 -18.72 18.23
N THR A 101 4.32 -17.55 18.44
CA THR A 101 5.27 -17.33 19.54
C THR A 101 4.67 -16.41 20.60
N VAL A 102 4.87 -16.75 21.86
CA VAL A 102 4.52 -15.90 23.00
C VAL A 102 5.80 -15.36 23.62
N LEU A 103 5.88 -14.04 23.81
CA LEU A 103 6.97 -13.38 24.53
C LEU A 103 6.46 -12.71 25.80
N ASP A 104 7.30 -12.67 26.82
CA ASP A 104 7.08 -11.84 28.01
C ASP A 104 7.59 -10.41 27.76
N GLY A 105 6.74 -9.43 28.09
CA GLY A 105 7.03 -8.01 27.96
C GLY A 105 6.89 -7.26 29.28
N ALA A 106 7.61 -6.15 29.39
CA ALA A 106 7.44 -5.17 30.46
C ALA A 106 7.24 -3.78 29.85
N GLY A 107 5.99 -3.32 29.88
CA GLY A 107 5.59 -1.99 29.42
C GLY A 107 5.84 -0.93 30.48
N GLN A 108 6.18 0.27 30.04
CA GLN A 108 6.19 1.46 30.88
C GLN A 108 5.61 2.63 30.10
N TRP A 109 4.68 3.36 30.70
CA TRP A 109 4.10 4.56 30.10
C TRP A 109 3.92 5.64 31.16
N ARG A 110 3.79 6.89 30.70
CA ARG A 110 3.59 8.04 31.58
C ARG A 110 2.13 8.46 31.49
N ASP A 111 1.45 8.50 32.63
CA ASP A 111 0.09 9.01 32.70
C ASP A 111 0.02 10.54 32.72
N ASP A 112 -1.20 11.09 32.67
CA ASP A 112 -1.45 12.53 32.67
C ASP A 112 -0.96 13.23 33.95
N SER A 113 -0.78 12.49 35.06
CA SER A 113 -0.20 13.00 36.30
C SER A 113 1.34 13.09 36.24
N GLY A 114 1.95 12.53 35.20
CA GLY A 114 3.40 12.42 35.03
C GLY A 114 4.01 11.19 35.71
N THR A 115 3.18 10.30 36.27
CA THR A 115 3.62 9.09 36.95
C THR A 115 3.98 8.02 35.92
N ILE A 116 5.11 7.33 36.11
CA ILE A 116 5.48 6.18 35.28
C ILE A 116 4.75 4.96 35.79
N GLN A 117 3.79 4.50 35.01
CA GLN A 117 3.13 3.23 35.19
C GLN A 117 3.98 2.12 34.60
N ARG A 118 3.96 0.97 35.27
CA ARG A 118 4.69 -0.24 34.87
C ARG A 118 3.72 -1.39 34.80
N GLU A 119 3.83 -2.18 33.76
CA GLU A 119 2.89 -3.25 33.51
C GLU A 119 3.60 -4.45 32.89
N ARG A 120 3.24 -5.64 33.36
CA ARG A 120 3.61 -6.88 32.68
C ARG A 120 2.71 -7.05 31.47
N SER A 121 3.28 -7.55 30.38
CA SER A 121 2.55 -7.79 29.14
C SER A 121 2.90 -9.16 28.58
N LYS A 122 2.00 -9.72 27.79
CA LYS A 122 2.30 -10.81 26.87
C LYS A 122 2.29 -10.27 25.45
N VAL A 123 3.21 -10.75 24.61
CA VAL A 123 3.22 -10.42 23.19
C VAL A 123 2.99 -11.68 22.39
N LEU A 124 1.89 -11.70 21.62
CA LEU A 124 1.67 -12.75 20.63
C LEU A 124 2.33 -12.31 19.34
N TRP A 125 3.25 -13.13 18.83
CA TRP A 125 3.89 -12.92 17.54
C TRP A 125 3.43 -14.02 16.59
N ILE A 126 2.66 -13.60 15.59
CA ILE A 126 1.92 -14.49 14.69
C ILE A 126 2.41 -14.25 13.26
N LEU A 127 2.66 -15.34 12.55
CA LEU A 127 2.93 -15.35 11.12
C LEU A 127 1.84 -16.20 10.46
N ALA A 128 1.09 -15.63 9.53
CA ALA A 128 -0.08 -16.27 8.93
C ALA A 128 -0.24 -15.90 7.45
N ALA A 129 -1.12 -16.62 6.76
CA ALA A 129 -1.49 -16.27 5.38
C ALA A 129 -2.07 -14.84 5.35
N PRO A 130 -1.72 -14.01 4.35
CA PRO A 130 -2.32 -12.69 4.21
C PRO A 130 -3.78 -12.80 3.79
N GLY A 131 -4.62 -11.88 4.27
CA GLY A 131 -6.02 -11.76 3.87
C GLY A 131 -6.96 -11.36 5.00
N ASP A 132 -8.21 -11.08 4.62
CA ASP A 132 -9.25 -10.59 5.53
C ASP A 132 -9.63 -11.61 6.62
N GLU A 133 -9.53 -12.91 6.32
CA GLU A 133 -9.78 -13.98 7.30
C GLU A 133 -8.78 -13.89 8.47
N THR A 134 -7.48 -13.76 8.18
CA THR A 134 -6.47 -13.58 9.23
C THR A 134 -6.71 -12.31 10.03
N LEU A 135 -7.06 -11.20 9.36
CA LEU A 135 -7.39 -9.95 10.04
C LEU A 135 -8.56 -10.13 11.00
N GLN A 136 -9.63 -10.81 10.57
CA GLN A 136 -10.79 -11.09 11.41
C GLN A 136 -10.42 -11.94 12.64
N LEU A 137 -9.58 -12.96 12.49
CA LEU A 137 -9.12 -13.78 13.62
C LEU A 137 -8.31 -12.96 14.65
N ILE A 138 -7.49 -12.02 14.17
CA ILE A 138 -6.72 -11.12 15.04
C ILE A 138 -7.65 -10.19 15.82
N ASP A 139 -8.65 -9.63 15.14
CA ASP A 139 -9.65 -8.74 15.76
C ASP A 139 -10.46 -9.48 16.82
N GLU A 140 -10.95 -10.68 16.53
CA GLU A 140 -11.67 -11.52 17.50
C GLU A 140 -10.84 -11.83 18.76
N ILE A 141 -9.54 -12.07 18.60
CA ILE A 141 -8.63 -12.30 19.74
C ILE A 141 -8.49 -11.05 20.59
N SER A 142 -8.32 -9.89 19.96
CA SER A 142 -8.23 -8.61 20.66
C SER A 142 -9.53 -8.30 21.42
N GLU A 143 -10.68 -8.40 20.76
CA GLU A 143 -11.99 -8.15 21.35
C GLU A 143 -12.29 -9.11 22.52
N GLU A 144 -11.97 -10.40 22.37
CA GLU A 144 -12.16 -11.38 23.43
C GLU A 144 -11.24 -11.11 24.62
N TYR A 145 -10.00 -10.67 24.40
CA TYR A 145 -9.10 -10.29 25.49
C TYR A 145 -9.61 -9.07 26.26
N GLU A 146 -10.00 -8.02 25.52
CA GLU A 146 -10.60 -6.80 26.07
C GLU A 146 -11.84 -7.12 26.91
N ARG A 147 -12.75 -7.94 26.37
CA ARG A 147 -13.97 -8.36 27.06
C ARG A 147 -13.70 -9.23 28.28
N ARG A 148 -12.79 -10.21 28.17
CA ARG A 148 -12.53 -11.21 29.22
C ARG A 148 -11.76 -10.64 30.41
N PHE A 149 -10.88 -9.66 30.18
CA PHE A 149 -9.99 -9.11 31.21
C PHE A 149 -10.17 -7.61 31.45
N HIS A 150 -11.27 -7.04 30.94
CA HIS A 150 -11.65 -5.64 31.11
C HIS A 150 -10.51 -4.66 30.74
N GLN A 151 -9.87 -4.90 29.60
CA GLN A 151 -8.83 -4.03 29.06
C GLN A 151 -9.46 -2.94 28.19
N ASP A 152 -8.85 -1.75 28.20
CA ASP A 152 -9.26 -0.64 27.32
C ASP A 152 -8.95 -0.92 25.86
N SER A 153 -7.80 -1.55 25.58
CA SER A 153 -7.40 -1.91 24.22
C SER A 153 -6.27 -2.94 24.19
N VAL A 154 -6.15 -3.64 23.06
CA VAL A 154 -4.94 -4.38 22.67
C VAL A 154 -4.19 -3.63 21.56
N LEU A 155 -2.91 -3.32 21.79
CA LEU A 155 -2.07 -2.74 20.73
C LEU A 155 -1.74 -3.82 19.70
N ARG A 156 -1.94 -3.47 18.42
CA ARG A 156 -1.70 -4.35 17.26
C ARG A 156 -0.67 -3.70 16.32
N ILE A 157 0.34 -4.47 15.92
CA ILE A 157 1.24 -4.13 14.81
C ILE A 157 0.98 -5.13 13.69
N HIS A 158 0.78 -4.63 12.48
CA HIS A 158 0.66 -5.43 11.26
C HIS A 158 1.79 -5.07 10.29
N ALA A 159 2.47 -6.09 9.77
CA ALA A 159 3.47 -5.96 8.73
C ALA A 159 3.33 -7.09 7.70
N THR A 160 3.88 -6.88 6.50
CA THR A 160 4.10 -7.95 5.52
C THR A 160 5.53 -8.44 5.66
N ALA A 161 5.72 -9.76 5.70
CA ALA A 161 7.02 -10.40 5.81
C ALA A 161 7.22 -11.43 4.68
N CYS A 162 8.46 -11.63 4.26
CA CYS A 162 8.86 -12.78 3.47
C CYS A 162 9.50 -13.80 4.43
N ALA A 163 9.03 -15.04 4.43
CA ALA A 163 9.50 -16.08 5.34
C ALA A 163 9.69 -17.42 4.63
N SER A 164 10.60 -18.22 5.16
CA SER A 164 10.87 -19.58 4.70
C SER A 164 11.17 -20.48 5.90
N PHE A 165 10.96 -21.78 5.71
CA PHE A 165 11.29 -22.81 6.68
C PHE A 165 12.38 -23.70 6.05
N SER A 166 13.40 -24.05 6.83
CA SER A 166 14.55 -24.88 6.40
C SER A 166 14.47 -26.30 6.94
#